data_AF-A0A2E9AUG0-F1
#
_entry.id   AF-A0A2E9AUG0-F1
#
_cell.length_a   1.000
_cell.length_b   1.000
_cell.length_c   1.000
_cell.angle_alpha   90.00
_cell.angle_beta   90.00
_cell.angle_gamma   90.00
#
_symmetry.space_group_name_H-M   'P 1'
#
loop_
_entity.id
_entity.type
_entity.pdbx_description
1 polymer ?
#
loop_
_entity_poly.entity_id
_entity_poly.type
_entity_poly.pdbx_seq_one_letter_code
_entity_poly.pdbx_strand_id
1 'polypeptide(L)'
;MSYFRRFLIVSVCGVVQIFFASYVLLGLLNLNFFELPSDSFLLPGILIILGSSYLTISYYLGDKKLNNMLYDEYSALRYYKLGAIGYAINGFGVFLIFSMQDWSNWDLVSANRMIYQIAAFAWMVFGFLMLIFSWGDYQEYHAERSS
;
A
#
# COMPACT_ATOMS: atom_id res chain seq x y z
N MET A 1 -13.16 -14.58 -9.12
CA MET A 1 -11.84 -13.92 -9.28
C MET A 1 -10.77 -15.01 -9.27
N SER A 2 -9.63 -14.89 -9.96
CA SER A 2 -8.52 -15.86 -9.79
C SER A 2 -7.37 -15.26 -8.98
N TYR A 3 -6.49 -16.10 -8.43
CA TYR A 3 -5.27 -15.66 -7.74
C TYR A 3 -4.44 -14.70 -8.61
N PHE A 4 -4.22 -15.05 -9.88
CA PHE A 4 -3.47 -14.20 -10.81
C PHE A 4 -4.10 -12.81 -11.01
N ARG A 5 -5.44 -12.72 -11.10
CA ARG A 5 -6.12 -11.42 -11.24
C ARG A 5 -6.00 -10.59 -9.96
N ARG A 6 -6.16 -11.21 -8.79
CA ARG A 6 -5.98 -10.52 -7.51
C ARG A 6 -4.54 -10.04 -7.35
N PHE A 7 -3.57 -10.89 -7.67
CA PHE A 7 -2.15 -10.53 -7.74
C PHE A 7 -1.95 -9.26 -8.57
N LEU A 8 -2.37 -9.24 -9.83
CA LEU A 8 -2.17 -8.08 -10.71
C LEU A 8 -2.78 -6.79 -10.15
N ILE A 9 -4.00 -6.86 -9.63
CA ILE A 9 -4.70 -5.68 -9.11
C ILE A 9 -3.98 -5.13 -7.88
N VAL A 10 -3.70 -6.01 -6.91
CA VAL A 10 -3.05 -5.64 -5.65
C VAL A 10 -1.62 -5.19 -5.90
N SER A 11 -0.88 -5.86 -6.80
CA SER A 11 0.50 -5.50 -7.13
C SER A 11 0.58 -4.14 -7.83
N VAL A 12 -0.29 -3.86 -8.79
CA VAL A 12 -0.33 -2.55 -9.47
C VAL A 12 -0.64 -1.43 -8.48
N CYS A 13 -1.63 -1.63 -7.60
CA CYS A 13 -1.93 -0.66 -6.54
C CYS A 13 -0.71 -0.43 -5.63
N GLY A 14 -0.03 -1.51 -5.23
CA GLY A 14 1.16 -1.43 -4.37
C GLY A 14 2.33 -0.69 -5.04
N VAL A 15 2.67 -1.00 -6.29
CA VAL A 15 3.73 -0.31 -7.04
C VAL A 15 3.42 1.17 -7.18
N VAL A 16 2.19 1.51 -7.57
CA VAL A 16 1.78 2.90 -7.76
C VAL A 16 1.83 3.67 -6.44
N GLN A 17 1.36 3.08 -5.33
CA GLN A 17 1.48 3.69 -4.01
C GLN A 17 2.94 3.97 -3.62
N ILE A 18 3.83 2.98 -3.78
CA ILE A 18 5.25 3.13 -3.46
C ILE A 18 5.88 4.24 -4.31
N PHE A 19 5.59 4.28 -5.61
CA PHE A 19 6.13 5.28 -6.51
C PHE A 19 5.76 6.70 -6.08
N PHE A 20 4.47 6.97 -5.89
CA PHE A 20 4.00 8.31 -5.50
C PHE A 20 4.46 8.69 -4.08
N ALA A 21 4.43 7.75 -3.13
CA ALA A 21 4.93 7.99 -1.78
C ALA A 21 6.43 8.31 -1.77
N SER A 22 7.23 7.54 -2.52
CA SER A 22 8.67 7.78 -2.66
C SER A 22 8.95 9.13 -3.30
N TYR A 23 8.19 9.52 -4.32
CA TYR A 23 8.30 10.85 -4.94
C TYR A 23 8.03 11.99 -3.93
N VAL A 24 7.01 11.86 -3.08
CA VAL A 24 6.76 12.86 -2.02
C VAL A 24 7.92 12.92 -1.03
N LEU A 25 8.41 11.77 -0.58
CA LEU A 25 9.53 11.70 0.37
C LEU A 25 10.82 12.28 -0.23
N LEU A 26 11.14 11.98 -1.48
CA LEU A 26 12.28 12.55 -2.19
C LEU A 26 12.13 14.07 -2.35
N GLY A 27 10.92 14.56 -2.63
CA GLY A 27 10.64 16.00 -2.71
C GLY A 27 10.89 16.71 -1.39
N LEU A 28 10.51 16.09 -0.28
CA LEU A 28 10.75 16.63 1.07
C LEU A 28 12.25 16.63 1.45
N LEU A 29 13.06 15.77 0.81
CA LEU A 29 14.51 15.75 0.96
C LEU A 29 15.25 16.61 -0.09
N ASN A 30 14.53 17.30 -0.98
CA ASN A 30 15.08 18.01 -2.15
C ASN A 30 15.91 17.09 -3.08
N LEU A 31 15.52 15.83 -3.20
CA LEU A 31 16.18 14.79 -4.02
C LEU A 31 15.37 14.40 -5.26
N ASN A 32 14.37 15.20 -5.65
CA ASN A 32 13.58 14.90 -6.84
C ASN A 32 14.39 15.07 -8.13
N PHE A 33 14.37 14.05 -8.99
CA PHE A 33 15.06 14.05 -10.28
C PHE A 33 14.20 14.58 -11.44
N PHE A 34 12.88 14.70 -11.23
CA PHE A 34 11.90 15.17 -12.20
C PHE A 34 10.69 15.78 -11.45
N GLU A 35 9.87 16.54 -12.17
CA GLU A 35 8.63 17.11 -11.63
C GLU A 35 7.40 16.39 -12.20
N LEU A 36 6.50 15.98 -11.30
CA LEU A 36 5.19 15.45 -11.66
C LEU A 36 4.14 16.56 -11.73
N PRO A 37 3.23 16.55 -12.71
CA PRO A 37 2.06 17.42 -12.71
C PRO A 37 1.23 17.21 -11.43
N SER A 38 0.75 18.29 -10.84
CA SER A 38 -0.04 18.25 -9.58
C SER A 38 -1.25 17.30 -9.65
N ASP A 39 -1.93 17.25 -10.80
CA ASP A 39 -3.09 16.37 -11.03
C ASP A 39 -2.74 14.88 -10.97
N SER A 40 -1.46 14.51 -11.11
CA SER A 40 -1.02 13.12 -11.10
C SER A 40 -1.20 12.45 -9.74
N PHE A 41 -1.26 13.22 -8.65
CA PHE A 41 -1.46 12.67 -7.29
C PHE A 41 -2.86 12.12 -7.05
N LEU A 42 -3.82 12.41 -7.93
CA LEU A 42 -5.15 11.81 -7.87
C LEU A 42 -5.14 10.35 -8.35
N LEU A 43 -4.24 10.02 -9.28
CA LEU A 43 -4.12 8.70 -9.92
C LEU A 43 -4.01 7.54 -8.91
N PRO A 44 -3.09 7.56 -7.92
CA PRO A 44 -3.00 6.45 -6.98
C PRO A 44 -4.28 6.29 -6.16
N GLY A 45 -4.92 7.39 -5.75
CA GLY A 45 -6.18 7.36 -5.01
C GLY A 45 -7.30 6.69 -5.79
N ILE A 46 -7.48 7.08 -7.06
CA ILE A 46 -8.47 6.46 -7.96
C ILE A 46 -8.18 4.97 -8.14
N LEU A 47 -6.92 4.59 -8.37
CA LEU A 47 -6.54 3.20 -8.56
C LEU A 47 -6.86 2.32 -7.35
N ILE A 48 -6.54 2.79 -6.14
CA ILE A 48 -6.85 2.08 -4.89
C ILE A 48 -8.36 1.93 -4.71
N ILE A 49 -9.13 2.99 -4.95
CA ILE A 49 -10.60 2.96 -4.82
C ILE A 49 -11.20 1.96 -5.80
N LEU A 50 -10.80 2.03 -7.08
CA LEU A 50 -11.32 1.13 -8.12
C LEU A 50 -10.90 -0.32 -7.87
N GLY A 51 -9.64 -0.55 -7.52
CA GLY A 51 -9.12 -1.88 -7.20
C GLY A 51 -9.83 -2.50 -6.00
N SER A 52 -9.97 -1.74 -4.90
CA SER A 52 -10.65 -2.19 -3.68
C SER A 52 -12.14 -2.45 -3.93
N SER A 53 -12.82 -1.54 -4.65
CA SER A 53 -14.23 -1.70 -5.01
C SER A 53 -14.45 -2.94 -5.86
N TYR A 54 -13.61 -3.16 -6.88
CA TYR A 54 -13.70 -4.33 -7.74
C TYR A 54 -13.47 -5.63 -6.97
N LEU A 55 -12.46 -5.69 -6.09
CA LEU A 55 -12.19 -6.85 -5.24
C LEU A 55 -13.38 -7.15 -4.31
N THR A 56 -13.97 -6.10 -3.73
CA THR A 56 -15.12 -6.20 -2.82
C THR A 56 -16.37 -6.72 -3.55
N ILE A 57 -16.71 -6.10 -4.69
CA ILE A 57 -17.84 -6.52 -5.53
C ILE A 57 -17.63 -7.96 -5.99
N SER A 58 -16.42 -8.30 -6.42
CA SER A 58 -16.09 -9.66 -6.88
C SER A 58 -16.19 -10.70 -5.77
N TYR A 59 -15.91 -10.32 -4.52
CA TYR A 59 -16.09 -11.19 -3.36
C TYR A 59 -17.57 -11.51 -3.10
N TYR A 60 -18.43 -10.48 -3.09
CA TYR A 60 -19.85 -10.67 -2.77
C TYR A 60 -20.69 -11.22 -3.92
N LEU A 61 -20.41 -10.82 -5.15
CA LEU A 61 -21.21 -11.16 -6.34
C LEU A 61 -20.60 -12.28 -7.19
N GLY A 62 -19.37 -12.71 -6.89
CA GLY A 62 -18.67 -13.75 -7.64
C GLY A 62 -19.02 -15.18 -7.23
N ASP A 63 -18.27 -16.12 -7.79
CA ASP A 63 -18.37 -17.54 -7.44
C ASP A 63 -17.94 -17.76 -5.98
N LYS A 64 -18.90 -18.18 -5.14
CA LYS A 64 -18.69 -18.43 -3.71
C LYS A 64 -17.62 -19.47 -3.44
N LYS A 65 -17.54 -20.54 -4.23
CA LYS A 65 -16.56 -21.62 -4.02
C LYS A 65 -15.15 -21.09 -4.25
N LEU A 66 -14.96 -20.37 -5.35
CA LEU A 66 -13.68 -19.76 -5.70
C LEU A 66 -13.28 -18.66 -4.71
N ASN A 67 -14.24 -17.83 -4.27
CA ASN A 67 -13.99 -16.78 -3.31
C ASN A 67 -13.67 -17.32 -1.92
N ASN A 68 -14.31 -18.40 -1.48
CA ASN A 68 -13.98 -19.06 -0.22
C ASN A 68 -12.56 -19.64 -0.20
N MET A 69 -12.05 -20.09 -1.35
CA MET A 69 -10.64 -20.51 -1.47
C MET A 69 -9.70 -19.31 -1.40
N LEU A 70 -10.00 -18.24 -2.15
CA LEU A 70 -9.19 -17.02 -2.17
C LEU A 70 -9.08 -16.32 -0.82
N TYR A 71 -10.11 -16.41 0.02
CA TYR A 71 -10.20 -15.74 1.32
C TYR A 71 -10.28 -16.76 2.46
N ASP A 72 -9.56 -17.87 2.32
CA ASP A 72 -9.46 -18.92 3.31
C ASP A 72 -8.67 -18.50 4.56
N GLU A 73 -8.55 -19.43 5.51
CA GLU A 73 -7.84 -19.21 6.77
C GLU A 73 -6.36 -18.86 6.55
N TYR A 74 -5.72 -19.45 5.54
CA TYR A 74 -4.33 -19.14 5.18
C TYR A 74 -4.18 -17.68 4.73
N SER A 75 -5.06 -17.23 3.84
CA SER A 75 -5.10 -15.84 3.36
C SER A 75 -5.39 -14.85 4.48
N ALA A 76 -6.32 -15.19 5.39
CA ALA A 76 -6.64 -14.39 6.56
C ALA A 76 -5.46 -14.28 7.53
N LEU A 77 -4.76 -15.38 7.79
CA LEU A 77 -3.56 -15.40 8.63
C LEU A 77 -2.42 -14.57 8.01
N ARG A 78 -2.21 -14.66 6.69
CA ARG A 78 -1.23 -13.83 5.97
C ARG A 78 -1.57 -12.35 6.11
N TYR A 79 -2.83 -11.98 5.88
CA TYR A 79 -3.31 -10.60 6.05
C TYR A 79 -3.08 -10.10 7.49
N TYR A 80 -3.41 -10.90 8.49
CA TYR A 80 -3.20 -10.56 9.90
C TYR A 80 -1.72 -10.33 10.24
N LYS A 81 -0.83 -11.25 9.83
CA LYS A 81 0.62 -11.11 10.06
C LYS A 81 1.18 -9.86 9.40
N LEU A 82 0.81 -9.61 8.14
CA LEU A 82 1.24 -8.41 7.41
C LEU A 82 0.67 -7.13 8.03
N GLY A 83 -0.58 -7.15 8.48
CA GLY A 83 -1.21 -6.04 9.18
C GLY A 83 -0.48 -5.70 10.49
N ALA A 84 -0.13 -6.72 11.28
CA ALA A 84 0.62 -6.51 12.52
C ALA A 84 2.02 -5.93 12.28
N ILE A 85 2.76 -6.48 11.31
CA ILE A 85 4.07 -5.94 10.90
C ILE A 85 3.93 -4.50 10.40
N GLY A 86 2.93 -4.26 9.54
CA GLY A 86 2.62 -2.94 9.01
C GLY A 86 2.32 -1.92 10.09
N TYR A 87 1.54 -2.30 11.10
CA TYR A 87 1.23 -1.46 12.25
C TYR A 87 2.49 -1.10 13.05
N ALA A 88 3.36 -2.09 13.32
CA ALA A 88 4.61 -1.86 14.03
C ALA A 88 5.57 -0.94 13.26
N ILE A 89 5.75 -1.17 11.95
CA ILE A 89 6.61 -0.35 11.09
C ILE A 89 6.06 1.08 11.01
N ASN A 90 4.74 1.24 10.84
CA ASN A 90 4.09 2.55 10.83
C ASN A 90 4.33 3.30 12.16
N GLY A 91 4.07 2.66 13.30
CA GLY A 91 4.27 3.26 14.61
C GLY A 91 5.72 3.69 14.83
N PHE A 92 6.69 2.83 14.49
CA PHE A 92 8.11 3.13 14.61
C PHE A 92 8.54 4.29 13.69
N GLY A 93 8.11 4.28 12.43
CA GLY A 93 8.48 5.36 11.50
C GLY A 93 7.83 6.70 11.84
N VAL A 94 6.57 6.71 12.29
CA VAL A 94 5.93 7.93 12.80
C VAL A 94 6.69 8.48 14.00
N PHE A 95 7.12 7.61 14.92
CA PHE A 95 7.94 8.02 16.07
C PHE A 95 9.28 8.64 15.63
N LEU A 96 9.96 8.05 14.65
CA LEU A 96 11.19 8.62 14.11
C LEU A 96 10.96 9.99 13.46
N ILE A 97 9.94 10.10 12.59
CA ILE A 97 9.58 11.37 11.94
C ILE A 97 9.31 12.45 13.00
N PHE A 98 8.51 12.12 14.01
CA PHE A 98 8.22 13.02 15.13
C PHE A 98 9.50 13.42 15.90
N SER A 99 10.37 12.46 16.18
CA SER A 99 11.59 12.69 16.97
C SER A 99 12.64 13.54 16.24
N MET A 100 12.60 13.56 14.90
CA MET A 100 13.53 14.34 14.06
C MET A 100 13.08 15.80 13.87
N GLN A 101 11.91 16.21 14.35
CA GLN A 101 11.44 17.59 14.18
C GLN A 101 12.21 18.56 15.07
N ASP A 102 12.42 19.78 14.56
CA ASP A 102 12.95 20.89 15.36
C ASP A 102 11.83 21.52 16.18
N TRP A 103 11.61 20.98 17.37
CA TRP A 103 10.59 21.46 18.31
C TRP A 103 10.87 22.87 18.83
N SER A 104 12.11 23.34 18.77
CA SER A 104 12.47 24.68 19.24
C SER A 104 12.02 25.79 18.29
N ASN A 105 11.88 25.47 17.00
CA ASN A 105 11.47 26.38 15.94
C ASN A 105 10.16 25.93 15.25
N TRP A 106 9.25 25.35 16.02
CA TRP A 106 8.01 24.79 15.48
C TRP A 106 7.06 25.86 14.91
N ASP A 107 6.62 25.66 13.66
CA ASP A 107 5.66 26.53 12.98
C ASP A 107 4.66 25.73 12.12
N LEU A 108 3.69 26.43 11.52
CA LEU A 108 2.68 25.81 10.66
C LEU A 108 3.26 25.15 9.41
N VAL A 109 4.38 25.67 8.89
CA VAL A 109 5.04 25.11 7.70
C VAL A 109 5.68 23.76 8.04
N SER A 110 6.37 23.70 9.18
CA SER A 110 6.99 22.48 9.71
C SER A 110 5.93 21.43 10.07
N ALA A 111 4.82 21.86 10.66
CA ALA A 111 3.66 20.99 10.91
C ALA A 111 3.12 20.36 9.62
N ASN A 112 2.93 21.16 8.57
CA ASN A 112 2.41 20.66 7.30
C ASN A 112 3.40 19.72 6.61
N ARG A 113 4.71 20.03 6.66
CA ARG A 113 5.76 19.11 6.16
C ARG A 113 5.73 17.78 6.90
N MET A 114 5.63 17.79 8.23
CA MET A 114 5.54 16.56 9.03
C MET A 114 4.32 15.72 8.65
N ILE A 115 3.16 16.34 8.42
CA ILE A 115 1.95 15.63 7.96
C ILE A 115 2.20 14.94 6.62
N TYR A 116 2.84 15.61 5.66
CA TYR A 116 3.19 15.00 4.38
C TYR A 116 4.20 13.87 4.53
N GLN A 117 5.20 14.00 5.42
CA GLN A 117 6.15 12.92 5.72
C GLN A 117 5.44 11.69 6.27
N ILE A 118 4.56 11.87 7.27
CA ILE A 118 3.79 10.79 7.89
C ILE A 118 2.88 10.12 6.86
N ALA A 119 2.14 10.91 6.08
CA ALA A 119 1.21 10.40 5.08
C ALA A 119 1.94 9.60 3.99
N ALA A 120 3.03 10.15 3.45
CA ALA A 120 3.84 9.49 2.44
C ALA A 120 4.49 8.21 2.98
N PHE A 121 5.05 8.25 4.19
CA PHE A 121 5.61 7.07 4.84
C PHE A 121 4.56 5.97 5.02
N ALA A 122 3.39 6.31 5.56
CA ALA A 122 2.32 5.34 5.75
C ALA A 122 1.87 4.70 4.43
N TRP A 123 1.69 5.53 3.39
CA TRP A 123 1.37 5.05 2.05
C TRP A 123 2.43 4.13 1.46
N MET A 124 3.70 4.44 1.66
CA MET A 124 4.81 3.59 1.23
C MET A 124 4.76 2.23 1.94
N VAL A 125 4.58 2.22 3.26
CA VAL A 125 4.45 0.97 4.04
C VAL A 125 3.28 0.13 3.53
N PHE A 126 2.10 0.74 3.34
CA PHE A 126 0.94 0.02 2.78
C PHE A 126 1.23 -0.55 1.41
N GLY A 127 1.87 0.21 0.52
CA GLY A 127 2.23 -0.27 -0.81
C GLY A 127 3.16 -1.49 -0.76
N PHE A 128 4.17 -1.50 0.12
CA PHE A 128 5.04 -2.67 0.31
C PHE A 128 4.28 -3.88 0.85
N LEU A 129 3.38 -3.69 1.82
CA LEU A 129 2.55 -4.78 2.34
C LEU A 129 1.64 -5.36 1.26
N MET A 130 1.08 -4.52 0.38
CA MET A 130 0.30 -4.97 -0.78
C MET A 130 1.15 -5.81 -1.74
N LEU A 131 2.38 -5.39 -2.02
CA LEU A 131 3.29 -6.20 -2.86
C LEU A 131 3.59 -7.55 -2.23
N ILE A 132 3.93 -7.59 -0.95
CA ILE A 132 4.22 -8.85 -0.24
C ILE A 132 2.97 -9.74 -0.20
N PHE A 133 1.78 -9.18 0.06
CA PHE A 133 0.53 -9.92 0.02
C PHE A 133 0.26 -10.50 -1.37
N SER A 134 0.39 -9.68 -2.42
CA SER A 134 0.16 -10.09 -3.81
C SER A 134 1.14 -11.18 -4.26
N TRP A 135 2.37 -11.17 -3.75
CA TRP A 135 3.34 -12.21 -4.03
C TRP A 135 2.85 -13.59 -3.56
N GLY A 136 2.14 -13.65 -2.42
CA GLY A 136 1.48 -14.87 -1.97
C GLY A 136 0.41 -15.36 -2.96
N ASP A 137 -0.36 -14.45 -3.55
CA ASP A 137 -1.32 -14.79 -4.61
C ASP A 137 -0.64 -15.34 -5.87
N TYR A 138 0.52 -14.78 -6.23
CA TYR A 138 1.30 -15.29 -7.35
C TYR A 138 1.83 -16.71 -7.10
N GLN A 139 2.26 -17.01 -5.88
CA GLN A 139 2.72 -18.35 -5.49
C GLN A 139 1.58 -19.37 -5.56
N GLU A 140 0.39 -19.03 -5.06
CA GLU A 140 -0.79 -19.90 -5.09
C GLU A 140 -1.26 -20.17 -6.52
N TYR A 141 -1.23 -19.16 -7.39
CA TYR A 141 -1.53 -19.34 -8.81
C TYR A 141 -0.63 -20.38 -9.50
N HIS A 142 0.67 -20.41 -9.16
CA HIS A 142 1.58 -21.40 -9.70
C HIS A 142 1.37 -22.79 -9.11
N ALA A 143 1.07 -22.86 -7.80
CA ALA A 143 0.78 -24.12 -7.14
C ALA A 143 -0.43 -24.84 -7.77
N GLU A 144 -1.52 -24.11 -8.03
CA GLU A 144 -2.72 -24.64 -8.71
C GLU A 144 -2.46 -25.18 -10.12
N ARG A 145 -1.45 -24.65 -10.82
CA ARG A 145 -1.06 -25.11 -12.16
C ARG A 145 -0.14 -26.32 -12.17
N SER A 146 0.52 -26.58 -11.04
CA SER A 146 1.46 -27.69 -10.88
C SER A 146 0.83 -28.97 -10.33
N SER A 147 -0.42 -28.89 -9.85
CA SER A 147 -1.24 -30.02 -9.34
C SER A 147 -2.13 -30.61 -10.43
#